data_AF-A0A287SPK5-F1
#
_entry.id   AF-A0A287SPK5-F1
#
_cell.length_a   1.000
_cell.length_b   1.000
_cell.length_c   1.000
_cell.angle_alpha   90.00
_cell.angle_beta   90.00
_cell.angle_gamma   90.00
#
_symmetry.space_group_name_H-M   'P 1'
#
loop_
_entity.id
_entity.type
_entity.pdbx_description
1 polymer ?
#
loop_
_entity_poly.entity_id
_entity_poly.type
_entity_poly.pdbx_seq_one_letter_code
_entity_poly.pdbx_strand_id
1 'polypeptide(L)' 'MSVIRLDQDAFSARVRKYMEQLAALVSNYPLSDPEDEQLQGMMREIRLKFSVITGSLGAKLGYEGRPTSSEQDIEDM' A
#
# COMPACT_ATOMS: atom_id res chain seq x y z
N MET A 1 16.43 -12.63 5.12
CA MET A 1 15.87 -12.06 3.87
C MET A 1 14.52 -12.72 3.62
N SER A 2 13.42 -12.03 3.89
CA SER A 2 12.09 -12.58 3.59
C SER A 2 11.82 -12.37 2.10
N VAL A 3 11.96 -13.43 1.32
CA VAL A 3 11.60 -13.43 -0.10
C VAL A 3 10.10 -13.62 -0.14
N ILE A 4 9.35 -12.55 -0.36
CA ILE A 4 7.94 -12.64 -0.74
C ILE A 4 7.93 -13.37 -2.09
N ARG A 5 7.87 -14.71 -2.07
CA ARG A 5 7.71 -15.52 -3.26
C ARG A 5 6.27 -15.37 -3.70
N LEU A 6 6.01 -14.30 -4.46
CA LEU A 6 4.77 -14.13 -5.17
C LEU A 6 4.61 -15.32 -6.11
N ASP A 7 3.62 -16.17 -5.85
CA ASP A 7 3.15 -17.12 -6.86
C ASP A 7 2.68 -16.28 -8.05
N GLN A 8 3.45 -16.34 -9.15
CA GLN A 8 3.18 -15.50 -10.30
C GLN A 8 1.79 -15.82 -10.87
N ASP A 9 1.30 -17.04 -10.78
CA ASP A 9 0.01 -17.40 -11.37
C ASP A 9 -1.19 -17.20 -10.43
N ALA A 10 -0.95 -16.77 -9.19
CA ALA A 10 -2.02 -16.41 -8.25
C ALA A 10 -2.76 -15.12 -8.64
N PHE A 11 -2.16 -14.27 -9.48
CA PHE A 11 -2.70 -12.96 -9.83
C PHE A 11 -2.80 -12.76 -11.34
N SER A 12 -3.84 -12.04 -11.78
CA SER A 12 -3.99 -11.65 -13.18
C SER A 12 -2.78 -10.84 -13.68
N ALA A 13 -2.47 -10.92 -14.97
CA ALA A 13 -1.38 -10.16 -15.59
C ALA A 13 -1.47 -8.64 -15.34
N ARG A 14 -2.70 -8.11 -15.25
CA ARG A 14 -2.95 -6.71 -14.90
C ARG A 14 -2.52 -6.39 -13.47
N VAL A 15 -2.88 -7.23 -12.50
CA VAL A 15 -2.52 -7.05 -11.09
C VAL A 15 -1.01 -7.20 -10.90
N ARG A 16 -0.38 -8.19 -11.53
CA ARG A 16 1.09 -8.35 -11.53
C ARG A 16 1.82 -7.08 -11.98
N LYS A 17 1.39 -6.50 -13.10
CA LYS A 17 1.95 -5.24 -13.62
C LYS A 17 1.82 -4.09 -12.62
N TYR A 18 0.70 -3.97 -11.92
CA TYR A 18 0.53 -2.94 -10.89
C TYR A 18 1.43 -3.19 -9.67
N MET A 19 1.62 -4.45 -9.26
CA MET A 19 2.50 -4.81 -8.15
C MET A 19 3.97 -4.49 -8.46
N GLU A 20 4.44 -4.78 -9.68
CA GLU A 20 5.80 -4.43 -10.12
C GLU A 20 6.02 -2.91 -10.12
N GLN A 21 5.06 -2.14 -10.63
CA GLN A 21 5.11 -0.67 -10.61
C GLN A 21 5.12 -0.12 -9.17
N LEU A 22 4.33 -0.70 -8.27
CA LEU A 22 4.31 -0.31 -6.87
C LEU A 22 5.65 -0.62 -6.19
N ALA A 23 6.24 -1.78 -6.44
CA ALA A 23 7.55 -2.16 -5.89
C ALA A 23 8.65 -1.20 -6.33
N ALA A 24 8.65 -0.79 -7.60
CA ALA A 24 9.60 0.20 -8.12
C ALA A 24 9.42 1.57 -7.46
N LEU A 25 8.18 2.04 -7.26
CA LEU A 25 7.91 3.32 -6.58
C LEU A 25 8.34 3.27 -5.11
N VAL A 26 8.02 2.21 -4.38
CA VAL A 26 8.42 2.08 -2.97
C VAL A 26 9.94 2.02 -2.82
N SER A 27 10.64 1.31 -3.72
CA SER A 27 12.10 1.22 -3.68
C SER A 27 12.81 2.55 -3.97
N ASN A 28 12.19 3.44 -4.75
CA ASN A 28 12.76 4.75 -5.08
C ASN A 28 12.29 5.85 -4.13
N TYR A 29 11.44 5.53 -3.15
CA TYR A 29 10.88 6.53 -2.26
C TYR A 29 11.96 7.12 -1.36
N PRO A 30 12.26 8.43 -1.47
CA PRO A 30 13.37 9.02 -0.73
C PRO A 30 12.98 9.18 0.74
N LEU A 31 13.58 8.35 1.59
CA LEU A 31 13.42 8.44 3.05
C LEU A 31 14.24 9.59 3.66
N SER A 32 15.18 10.14 2.89
CA SER A 32 16.19 11.10 3.37
C SER A 32 15.85 12.56 3.09
N ASP A 33 14.87 12.85 2.22
CA ASP A 33 14.46 14.21 1.88
C ASP A 33 12.92 14.33 1.88
N PRO A 34 12.31 14.58 3.05
CA PRO A 34 10.87 14.65 3.19
C PRO A 34 10.25 15.95 2.65
N GLU A 35 11.06 16.95 2.25
CA GLU A 35 10.59 18.24 1.75
C GLU A 35 10.52 18.32 0.21
N ASP A 36 10.95 17.27 -0.48
CA ASP A 36 10.84 17.19 -1.94
C ASP A 36 9.36 17.23 -2.38
N GLU A 37 8.98 18.25 -3.16
CA GLU A 37 7.62 18.37 -3.69
C GLU A 37 7.22 17.18 -4.59
N GLN A 38 8.19 16.49 -5.19
CA GLN A 38 7.96 15.27 -5.98
C GLN A 38 7.51 14.09 -5.09
N LEU A 39 7.89 14.09 -3.81
CA LEU A 39 7.50 13.09 -2.81
C LEU A 39 5.98 13.00 -2.66
N GLN A 40 5.28 14.13 -2.72
CA GLN A 40 3.82 14.19 -2.62
C GLN A 40 3.14 13.52 -3.81
N GLY A 41 3.67 13.73 -5.02
CA GLY A 41 3.21 13.06 -6.24
C GLY A 41 3.43 11.56 -6.17
N MET A 42 4.62 11.15 -5.74
CA MET A 42 5.02 9.76 -5.61
C MET A 42 4.23 9.03 -4.52
N MET A 43 4.00 9.65 -3.36
CA MET A 43 3.11 9.14 -2.31
C MET A 43 1.68 8.95 -2.82
N ARG A 44 1.14 9.92 -3.58
CA ARG A 44 -0.20 9.79 -4.18
C ARG A 44 -0.26 8.60 -5.13
N GLU A 45 0.76 8.43 -5.96
CA GLU A 45 0.81 7.30 -6.90
C GLU A 45 0.91 5.95 -6.18
N ILE A 46 1.76 5.85 -5.15
CA ILE A 46 1.89 4.66 -4.29
C ILE A 46 0.54 4.31 -3.66
N ARG A 47 -0.14 5.29 -3.03
CA ARG A 47 -1.46 5.09 -2.39
C ARG A 47 -2.52 4.64 -3.39
N LEU A 48 -2.53 5.22 -4.59
CA LEU A 48 -3.49 4.88 -5.63
C LEU A 48 -3.28 3.45 -6.14
N LYS A 49 -2.05 3.07 -6.49
CA LYS A 49 -1.76 1.70 -6.96
C LYS A 49 -2.06 0.68 -5.87
N PHE A 50 -1.69 0.98 -4.62
CA PHE A 50 -2.00 0.12 -3.48
C PHE A 50 -3.51 -0.10 -3.33
N SER A 51 -4.31 0.98 -3.39
CA SER A 51 -5.77 0.91 -3.31
C SER A 51 -6.39 0.07 -4.44
N VAL A 52 -5.90 0.22 -5.67
CA VAL A 52 -6.36 -0.58 -6.82
C VAL A 52 -6.06 -2.07 -6.60
N ILE A 53 -4.87 -2.40 -6.11
CA ILE A 53 -4.47 -3.78 -5.83
C ILE A 53 -5.36 -4.36 -4.73
N THR A 54 -5.49 -3.69 -3.59
CA THR A 54 -6.24 -4.21 -2.44
C THR A 54 -7.74 -4.31 -2.72
N GLY A 55 -8.30 -3.35 -3.44
CA GLY A 55 -9.67 -3.41 -3.95
C GLY A 55 -9.89 -4.56 -4.94
N SER A 56 -8.94 -4.81 -5.84
CA SER A 56 -9.02 -5.93 -6.79
C SER A 56 -8.94 -7.31 -6.12
N LEU A 57 -8.33 -7.38 -4.95
CA LEU A 57 -8.20 -8.61 -4.15
C LEU A 57 -9.32 -8.78 -3.12
N GLY A 58 -10.23 -7.81 -2.99
CA GLY A 58 -11.24 -7.80 -1.92
C GLY A 58 -10.63 -7.75 -0.52
N ALA A 59 -9.36 -7.34 -0.41
CA ALA A 59 -8.62 -7.36 0.84
C ALA A 59 -9.06 -6.17 1.71
N LYS A 60 -9.67 -6.47 2.86
CA LYS A 60 -9.97 -5.45 3.88
C LYS A 60 -8.74 -5.29 4.77
N LEU A 61 -7.88 -4.33 4.42
CA LEU A 61 -6.68 -4.04 5.20
C LEU A 61 -7.02 -3.15 6.38
N GLY A 62 -6.85 -3.67 7.60
CA GLY A 62 -6.81 -2.87 8.83
C GLY A 62 -5.40 -2.30 9.03
N TYR A 63 -5.31 -1.08 9.56
CA TYR A 63 -4.07 -0.51 10.05
C TYR A 63 -4.19 -0.42 11.57
N GLU A 64 -3.48 -1.29 12.30
CA GLU A 64 -3.56 -1.37 13.77
C GLU A 64 -3.12 -0.07 14.47
N GLY A 65 -2.35 0.79 13.79
CA GLY A 65 -1.91 2.08 14.33
C GLY A 65 -2.92 3.22 14.20
N ARG A 66 -4.13 2.97 13.67
CA ARG A 66 -5.22 3.95 13.66
C ARG A 66 -6.39 3.32 14.40
N PRO A 67 -6.83 3.90 15.54
CA PRO A 67 -7.99 3.39 16.24
C PRO A 67 -9.13 3.34 15.24
N THR A 68 -9.67 2.15 15.05
CA THR A 68 -10.86 1.96 14.24
C THR A 68 -12.00 2.69 14.96
N SER A 69 -12.94 3.27 14.23
CA SER A 69 -14.10 3.97 14.84
C SER A 69 -14.86 3.08 15.84
N SER A 70 -14.69 1.76 15.76
CA SER A 70 -15.27 0.77 16.66
C SER A 70 -14.57 0.67 18.03
N GLU A 71 -13.31 1.10 18.14
CA GLU A 71 -12.56 1.11 19.41
C GLU A 71 -12.82 2.40 20.20
N GLN A 72 -13.15 3.50 19.51
CA GLN A 72 -13.46 4.79 20.14
C GLN A 72 -14.80 4.77 20.90
N ASP A 73 -15.74 3.93 20.50
CA ASP A 73 -17.05 3.78 21.18
C ASP A 73 -16.94 3.02 22.51
N ILE A 74 -15.86 2.27 22.75
CA ILE A 74 -15.69 1.42 23.96
C ILE A 74 -14.97 2.19 25.07
N GLU A 75 -14.19 3.23 24.73
CA GLU A 75 -13.42 4.02 25.69
C GLU A 75 -14.22 5.21 26.28
N ASP A 76 -15.39 5.52 25.70
CA ASP A 76 -16.32 6.57 26.16
C ASP A 76 -17.58 5.99 26.87
N MET A 77 -17.50 4.75 27.39
CA MET A 77 -18.53 4.08 28.20
C MET A 77 -18.09 3.78 29.63
#